data_AF-A0A8C5KXC1-F1
#
_entry.id   AF-A0A8C5KXC1-F1
#
_cell.length_a   1.000
_cell.length_b   1.000
_cell.length_c   1.000
_cell.angle_alpha   90.00
_cell.angle_beta   90.00
_cell.angle_gamma   90.00
#
_symmetry.space_group_name_H-M   'P 1'
#
loop_
_entity.id
_entity.type
_entity.pdbx_description
1 polymer ?
#
loop_
_entity_poly.entity_id
_entity_poly.type
_entity_poly.pdbx_seq_one_letter_code
_entity_poly.pdbx_strand_id
1 'polypeptide(L)'
;MESTGKANKKDMADGPPKEAKMPISEALLEYHQQIKENSVERYMFQIKKLREKNQKYQERNQRLKEEQNWQIKSLLKELSEEKSDGSPVVTREDVEEAMKEKWKFERDKEKNLKDMRVQISNAEKSFLQKLGEKEYWEEYKNVGSLQHAKLIASLQNDIKKVKDNAHRMSEQYKLTLEDAKKRINRETLFQLDQRKEWSTQNAIKYIDRSNYREIWENDWLKKEPASSFRNVFRQSLINRAEGLYYLKALLPLAPPHQLGRSPPGPLSLLETTAWLALSGLLDFGGRSRGIKVGSHSREADLKFTM
;
A
#
# COMPACT_ATOMS: atom_id res chain seq x y z
N MET A 1 1.74 -17.66 -117.87
CA MET A 1 0.68 -18.47 -117.23
C MET A 1 0.07 -17.57 -116.16
N GLU A 2 -0.94 -16.78 -116.51
CA GLU A 2 -2.38 -17.16 -116.40
C GLU A 2 -2.71 -17.50 -114.94
N SER A 3 -3.64 -16.86 -114.22
CA SER A 3 -4.91 -16.22 -114.61
C SER A 3 -5.38 -15.35 -113.40
N THR A 4 -5.82 -14.09 -113.59
CA THR A 4 -7.22 -13.60 -113.68
C THR A 4 -8.17 -14.08 -112.57
N GLY A 5 -9.08 -13.30 -111.99
CA GLY A 5 -9.74 -12.06 -112.41
C GLY A 5 -10.35 -11.30 -111.21
N LYS A 6 -10.67 -10.00 -111.34
CA LYS A 6 -11.98 -9.44 -111.80
C LYS A 6 -13.15 -9.90 -110.92
N ALA A 7 -14.06 -9.07 -110.39
CA ALA A 7 -14.37 -7.66 -110.60
C ALA A 7 -15.41 -7.15 -109.56
N ASN A 8 -15.46 -5.84 -109.41
CA ASN A 8 -16.65 -4.98 -109.27
C ASN A 8 -17.60 -5.06 -108.05
N LYS A 9 -17.32 -4.19 -107.07
CA LYS A 9 -18.02 -2.92 -106.78
C LYS A 9 -19.46 -2.72 -107.32
N LYS A 10 -20.40 -2.52 -106.39
CA LYS A 10 -21.56 -1.59 -106.36
C LYS A 10 -22.41 -1.99 -105.14
N ASP A 11 -23.18 -1.17 -104.44
CA ASP A 11 -23.29 0.27 -104.19
C ASP A 11 -24.37 0.34 -103.09
N MET A 12 -24.08 1.09 -102.03
CA MET A 12 -24.95 1.69 -100.99
C MET A 12 -26.42 1.21 -100.82
N ALA A 13 -26.75 0.84 -99.58
CA ALA A 13 -28.03 1.16 -98.97
C ALA A 13 -27.79 1.69 -97.55
N ASP A 14 -28.26 2.91 -97.36
CA ASP A 14 -28.26 3.75 -96.18
C ASP A 14 -29.21 3.21 -95.08
N GLY A 15 -28.82 3.40 -93.82
CA GLY A 15 -29.62 3.02 -92.64
C GLY A 15 -28.75 2.75 -91.42
N PRO A 16 -28.85 3.54 -90.33
CA PRO A 16 -27.99 3.40 -89.16
C PRO A 16 -28.35 2.10 -88.43
N PRO A 17 -27.39 1.20 -88.11
CA PRO A 17 -27.70 0.11 -87.22
C PRO A 17 -27.89 0.72 -85.84
N LYS A 18 -29.16 0.71 -85.41
CA LYS A 18 -29.63 0.94 -84.04
C LYS A 18 -28.49 0.68 -83.06
N GLU A 19 -28.15 1.69 -82.27
CA GLU A 19 -27.49 1.48 -80.99
C GLU A 19 -28.34 0.47 -80.22
N ALA A 20 -28.03 -0.81 -80.41
CA ALA A 20 -28.46 -1.87 -79.54
C ALA A 20 -27.86 -1.43 -78.21
N LYS A 21 -28.71 -0.86 -77.34
CA LYS A 21 -28.36 -0.57 -75.96
C LYS A 21 -27.72 -1.85 -75.46
N MET A 22 -26.39 -1.85 -75.37
CA MET A 22 -25.67 -3.05 -75.00
C MET A 22 -26.30 -3.52 -73.69
N PRO A 23 -26.64 -4.81 -73.56
CA PRO A 23 -27.13 -5.35 -72.30
C PRO A 23 -26.25 -4.81 -71.18
N ILE A 24 -26.85 -4.33 -70.08
CA ILE A 24 -26.10 -3.61 -69.03
C ILE A 24 -24.89 -4.42 -68.54
N SER A 25 -24.99 -5.75 -68.57
CA SER A 25 -23.89 -6.68 -68.31
C SER A 25 -22.70 -6.54 -69.27
N GLU A 26 -22.95 -6.35 -70.56
CA GLU A 26 -21.93 -6.19 -71.61
C GLU A 26 -21.25 -4.82 -71.52
N ALA A 27 -22.02 -3.75 -71.27
CA ALA A 27 -21.47 -2.41 -71.02
C ALA A 27 -20.60 -2.35 -69.74
N LEU A 28 -20.97 -3.08 -68.68
CA LEU A 28 -20.15 -3.19 -67.47
C LEU A 28 -18.84 -3.96 -67.73
N LEU A 29 -18.89 -5.02 -68.53
CA LEU A 29 -17.69 -5.77 -68.91
C LEU A 29 -16.73 -4.92 -69.76
N GLU A 30 -17.24 -4.17 -70.73
CA GLU A 30 -16.43 -3.27 -71.55
C GLU A 30 -15.79 -2.15 -70.71
N TYR A 31 -16.52 -1.57 -69.76
CA TYR A 31 -15.96 -0.61 -68.82
C TYR A 31 -14.84 -1.22 -67.95
N HIS A 32 -15.04 -2.45 -67.46
CA HIS A 32 -13.99 -3.16 -66.73
C HIS A 32 -12.79 -3.49 -67.62
N GLN A 33 -13.02 -3.88 -68.88
CA GLN A 33 -11.97 -4.12 -69.87
C GLN A 33 -11.18 -2.84 -70.14
N GLN A 34 -11.84 -1.70 -70.34
CA GLN A 34 -11.21 -0.41 -70.56
C GLN A 34 -10.37 0.03 -69.35
N ILE A 35 -10.84 -0.18 -68.12
CA ILE A 35 -10.04 0.08 -66.91
C ILE A 35 -8.78 -0.78 -66.90
N LYS A 36 -8.91 -2.07 -67.26
CA LYS A 36 -7.77 -3.00 -67.30
C LYS A 36 -6.80 -2.63 -68.41
N GLU A 37 -7.27 -2.29 -69.60
CA GLU A 37 -6.44 -1.82 -70.72
C GLU A 37 -5.69 -0.54 -70.36
N ASN A 38 -6.37 0.47 -69.81
CA ASN A 38 -5.73 1.68 -69.30
C ASN A 38 -4.65 1.38 -68.23
N SER A 39 -4.90 0.38 -67.37
CA SER A 39 -3.89 -0.05 -66.39
C SER A 39 -2.69 -0.72 -67.06
N VAL A 40 -2.93 -1.56 -68.07
CA VAL A 40 -1.88 -2.22 -68.86
C VAL A 40 -1.04 -1.18 -69.61
N GLU A 41 -1.65 -0.18 -70.23
CA GLU A 41 -0.94 0.91 -70.91
C GLU A 41 -0.04 1.71 -69.95
N ARG A 42 -0.55 2.03 -68.75
CA ARG A 42 0.25 2.70 -67.72
C ARG A 42 1.44 1.85 -67.30
N TYR A 43 1.25 0.55 -67.09
CA TYR A 43 2.34 -0.35 -66.75
C TYR A 43 3.33 -0.52 -67.91
N MET A 44 2.86 -0.60 -69.15
CA MET A 44 3.70 -0.66 -70.34
C MET A 44 4.58 0.58 -70.48
N PHE A 45 4.03 1.78 -70.24
CA PHE A 45 4.81 3.01 -70.23
C PHE A 45 5.86 3.02 -69.11
N GLN A 46 5.51 2.56 -67.91
CA GLN A 46 6.47 2.43 -66.80
C GLN A 46 7.58 1.42 -67.11
N ILE A 47 7.24 0.26 -67.68
CA ILE A 47 8.20 -0.76 -68.12
C ILE A 47 9.15 -0.17 -69.17
N LYS A 48 8.63 0.56 -70.16
CA LYS A 48 9.46 1.22 -71.17
C LYS A 48 10.43 2.22 -70.55
N LYS A 49 9.95 3.08 -69.65
CA LYS A 49 10.79 4.05 -68.93
C LYS A 49 11.85 3.38 -68.06
N LEU A 50 11.53 2.25 -67.43
CA LEU A 50 12.49 1.46 -66.65
C LEU A 50 13.54 0.81 -67.54
N ARG A 51 13.16 0.27 -68.70
CA ARG A 51 14.11 -0.29 -69.69
C ARG A 51 15.08 0.77 -70.21
N GLU A 52 14.58 1.96 -70.54
CA GLU A 52 15.43 3.09 -70.97
C GLU A 52 16.40 3.53 -69.88
N LYS A 53 15.96 3.59 -68.61
CA LYS A 53 16.85 3.88 -67.47
C LYS A 53 17.90 2.79 -67.29
N ASN A 54 17.50 1.52 -67.38
CA ASN A 54 18.42 0.41 -67.26
C ASN A 54 19.48 0.43 -68.38
N GLN A 55 19.08 0.73 -69.61
CA GLN A 55 19.99 0.90 -70.75
C GLN A 55 21.03 2.01 -70.47
N LYS A 56 20.60 3.17 -69.99
CA LYS A 56 21.51 4.27 -69.61
C LYS A 56 22.47 3.87 -68.49
N TYR A 57 22.03 3.09 -67.51
CA TYR A 57 22.91 2.58 -66.45
C TYR A 57 23.92 1.56 -66.99
N GLN A 58 23.52 0.71 -67.94
CA GLN A 58 24.43 -0.23 -68.59
C GLN A 58 25.50 0.50 -69.39
N GLU A 59 25.14 1.51 -70.19
CA GLU A 59 26.09 2.34 -70.95
C GLU A 59 27.04 3.10 -70.02
N ARG A 60 26.54 3.69 -68.94
CA ARG A 60 27.39 4.35 -67.93
C ARG A 60 28.37 3.38 -67.28
N ASN A 61 27.90 2.19 -66.92
CA ASN A 61 28.76 1.16 -66.33
C ASN A 61 29.81 0.65 -67.32
N GLN A 62 29.47 0.54 -68.61
CA GLN A 62 30.44 0.19 -69.66
C GLN A 62 31.53 1.25 -69.78
N ARG A 63 31.18 2.54 -69.89
CA ARG A 63 32.15 3.64 -69.93
C ARG A 63 33.04 3.66 -68.69
N LEU A 64 32.46 3.49 -67.51
CA LEU A 64 33.22 3.47 -66.26
C LEU A 64 34.20 2.28 -66.22
N LYS A 65 33.81 1.11 -66.73
CA LYS A 65 34.71 -0.04 -66.88
C LYS A 65 35.82 0.22 -67.89
N GLU A 66 35.51 0.89 -69.00
CA GLU A 66 36.50 1.27 -70.01
C GLU A 66 37.50 2.29 -69.46
N GLU A 67 37.03 3.30 -68.71
CA GLU A 67 37.87 4.27 -68.01
C GLU A 67 38.76 3.58 -66.96
N GLN A 68 38.20 2.70 -66.13
CA GLN A 68 38.98 1.92 -65.17
C GLN A 68 40.03 1.05 -65.87
N ASN A 69 39.65 0.35 -66.94
CA ASN A 69 40.59 -0.44 -67.72
C ASN A 69 41.68 0.42 -68.36
N TRP A 70 41.34 1.61 -68.83
CA TRP A 70 42.30 2.54 -69.40
C TRP A 70 43.27 3.06 -68.32
N GLN A 71 42.77 3.46 -67.15
CA GLN A 71 43.58 3.88 -66.01
C GLN A 71 44.53 2.77 -65.55
N ILE A 72 44.02 1.54 -65.42
CA ILE A 72 44.85 0.38 -65.07
C ILE A 72 45.96 0.19 -66.11
N LYS A 73 45.63 0.26 -67.41
CA LYS A 73 46.63 0.14 -68.48
C LYS A 73 47.65 1.27 -68.46
N SER A 74 47.24 2.51 -68.18
CA SER A 74 48.16 3.65 -68.05
C SER A 74 49.10 3.45 -66.88
N LEU A 75 48.58 3.11 -65.70
CA LEU A 75 49.39 2.85 -64.51
C LEU A 75 50.35 1.67 -64.72
N LEU A 76 49.90 0.60 -65.38
CA LEU A 76 50.78 -0.52 -65.74
C LEU A 76 51.88 -0.09 -66.70
N LYS A 77 51.57 0.80 -67.65
CA LYS A 77 52.56 1.35 -68.58
C LYS A 77 53.56 2.26 -67.88
N GLU A 78 53.10 3.18 -67.03
CA GLU A 78 53.93 4.05 -66.19
C GLU A 78 54.85 3.21 -65.30
N LEU A 79 54.32 2.19 -64.60
CA LEU A 79 55.12 1.26 -63.81
C LEU A 79 56.11 0.44 -64.65
N SER A 80 55.79 0.15 -65.92
CA SER A 80 56.72 -0.56 -66.81
C SER A 80 57.84 0.34 -67.33
N GLU A 81 57.55 1.62 -67.60
CA GLU A 81 58.51 2.63 -68.01
C GLU A 81 59.42 3.00 -66.83
N GLU A 82 58.86 3.18 -65.63
CA GLU A 82 59.60 3.41 -64.38
C GLU A 82 60.50 2.22 -64.00
N LYS A 83 60.06 0.98 -64.25
CA LYS A 83 60.91 -0.22 -64.11
C LYS A 83 62.01 -0.32 -65.18
N SER A 84 61.84 0.32 -66.33
CA SER A 84 62.85 0.34 -67.41
C SER A 84 63.94 1.40 -67.20
N ASP A 85 63.66 2.45 -66.42
CA ASP A 85 64.59 3.54 -66.09
C ASP A 85 65.57 3.23 -64.95
N GLY A 86 65.60 1.99 -64.48
CA GLY A 86 66.61 1.52 -63.56
C GLY A 86 66.04 0.48 -62.63
N SER A 87 66.10 -0.79 -63.01
CA SER A 87 65.97 -1.85 -62.03
C SER A 87 67.11 -1.66 -61.00
N PRO A 88 66.81 -1.37 -59.73
CA PRO A 88 67.82 -1.57 -58.70
C PRO A 88 68.18 -3.04 -58.77
N VAL A 89 69.48 -3.33 -58.94
CA VAL A 89 70.00 -4.69 -58.89
C VAL A 89 69.59 -5.22 -57.52
N VAL A 90 68.54 -6.04 -57.47
CA VAL A 90 68.04 -6.65 -56.25
C VAL A 90 69.18 -7.48 -55.71
N THR A 91 69.80 -6.98 -54.65
CA THR A 91 70.92 -7.68 -54.04
C THR A 91 70.39 -8.87 -53.28
N ARG A 92 71.27 -9.86 -53.09
CA ARG A 92 70.90 -11.05 -52.32
C ARG A 92 70.50 -10.68 -50.89
N GLU A 93 71.11 -9.64 -50.31
CA GLU A 93 70.73 -9.12 -49.00
C GLU A 93 69.27 -8.64 -48.94
N ASP A 94 68.80 -7.87 -49.94
CA ASP A 94 67.43 -7.34 -49.96
C ASP A 94 66.38 -8.46 -49.98
N VAL A 95 66.65 -9.55 -50.70
CA VAL A 95 65.77 -10.72 -50.76
C VAL A 95 65.76 -11.47 -49.43
N GLU A 96 66.93 -11.62 -48.80
CA GLU A 96 67.05 -12.28 -47.50
C GLU A 96 66.37 -11.47 -46.39
N GLU A 97 66.44 -10.13 -46.43
CA GLU A 97 65.70 -9.25 -45.52
C GLU A 97 64.20 -9.31 -45.74
N ALA A 98 63.72 -9.20 -46.97
CA ALA A 98 62.30 -9.32 -47.30
C ALA A 98 61.71 -10.68 -46.88
N MET A 99 62.48 -11.77 -47.02
CA MET A 99 62.06 -13.10 -46.53
C MET A 99 62.02 -13.18 -45.00
N LYS A 100 63.00 -12.60 -44.29
CA LYS A 100 62.99 -12.54 -42.81
C LYS A 100 61.81 -11.74 -42.30
N GLU A 101 61.49 -10.61 -42.91
CA GLU A 101 60.33 -9.79 -42.56
C GLU A 101 59.02 -10.53 -42.81
N LYS A 102 58.87 -11.17 -43.97
CA LYS A 102 57.67 -11.99 -44.27
C LYS A 102 57.49 -13.12 -43.27
N TRP A 103 58.57 -13.82 -42.90
CA TRP A 103 58.51 -14.88 -41.88
C TRP A 103 58.17 -14.36 -40.48
N LYS A 104 58.66 -13.19 -40.09
CA LYS A 104 58.26 -12.55 -38.82
C LYS A 104 56.78 -12.16 -38.86
N PHE A 105 56.35 -11.53 -39.94
CA PHE A 105 54.96 -11.14 -40.14
C PHE A 105 54.00 -12.34 -40.06
N GLU A 106 54.31 -13.44 -40.74
CA GLU A 106 53.51 -14.66 -40.68
C GLU A 106 53.44 -15.24 -39.26
N ARG A 107 54.57 -15.28 -38.53
CA ARG A 107 54.58 -15.72 -37.12
C ARG A 107 53.78 -14.82 -36.20
N ASP A 108 53.89 -13.50 -36.36
CA ASP A 108 53.15 -12.55 -35.54
C ASP A 108 51.65 -12.64 -35.82
N LYS A 109 51.26 -12.83 -37.08
CA LYS A 109 49.86 -13.08 -37.45
C LYS A 109 49.35 -14.38 -36.86
N GLU A 110 50.11 -15.46 -36.94
CA GLU A 110 49.73 -16.75 -36.35
C GLU A 110 49.59 -16.66 -34.82
N LYS A 111 50.52 -15.95 -34.16
CA LYS A 111 50.43 -15.70 -32.71
C LYS A 111 49.18 -14.89 -32.36
N ASN A 112 48.90 -13.81 -33.09
CA ASN A 112 47.70 -13.00 -32.88
C ASN A 112 46.41 -13.83 -33.09
N LEU A 113 46.38 -14.70 -34.10
CA LEU A 113 45.25 -15.60 -34.32
C LEU A 113 45.06 -16.58 -33.16
N LYS A 114 46.13 -17.11 -32.58
CA LYS A 114 46.06 -17.96 -31.39
C LYS A 114 45.57 -17.18 -30.17
N ASP A 115 46.09 -15.99 -29.94
CA ASP A 115 45.66 -15.13 -28.82
C ASP A 115 44.18 -14.76 -28.93
N MET A 116 43.71 -14.38 -30.12
CA MET A 116 42.28 -14.13 -30.36
C MET A 116 41.42 -15.38 -30.10
N ARG A 117 41.86 -16.56 -30.54
CA ARG A 117 41.14 -17.82 -30.25
C ARG A 117 41.03 -18.09 -28.75
N VAL A 118 42.10 -17.85 -27.99
CA VAL A 118 42.08 -18.01 -26.53
C VAL A 118 41.14 -16.99 -25.88
N GLN A 119 41.16 -15.73 -26.32
CA GLN A 119 40.24 -14.70 -25.83
C GLN A 119 38.79 -15.05 -26.11
N ILE A 120 38.47 -15.52 -27.32
CA ILE A 120 37.13 -15.99 -27.70
C ILE A 120 36.69 -17.13 -26.78
N SER A 121 37.53 -18.16 -26.59
CA SER A 121 37.20 -19.29 -25.72
C SER A 121 36.98 -18.87 -24.26
N ASN A 122 37.79 -17.95 -23.75
CA ASN A 122 37.62 -17.43 -22.39
C ASN A 122 36.34 -16.60 -22.25
N ALA A 123 36.02 -15.78 -23.26
CA ALA A 123 34.78 -15.01 -23.29
C ALA A 123 33.55 -15.94 -23.33
N GLU A 124 33.57 -16.97 -24.18
CA GLU A 124 32.51 -17.99 -24.26
C GLU A 124 32.29 -18.70 -22.92
N LYS A 125 33.36 -19.10 -22.23
CA LYS A 125 33.26 -19.70 -20.89
C LYS A 125 32.60 -18.75 -19.88
N SER A 126 33.04 -17.49 -19.85
CA SER A 126 32.46 -16.48 -18.96
C SER A 126 30.99 -16.20 -19.29
N PHE A 127 30.64 -16.21 -20.57
CA PHE A 127 29.28 -16.02 -21.05
C PHE A 127 28.36 -17.17 -20.61
N LEU A 128 28.81 -18.42 -20.76
CA LEU A 128 28.06 -19.59 -20.31
C LEU A 128 27.85 -19.59 -18.78
N GLN A 129 28.87 -19.19 -18.02
CA GLN A 129 28.73 -19.04 -16.57
C GLN A 129 27.67 -17.99 -16.21
N LYS A 130 27.71 -16.82 -16.86
CA LYS A 130 26.72 -15.76 -16.63
C LYS A 130 25.32 -16.14 -17.08
N LEU A 131 25.20 -16.94 -18.13
CA LEU A 131 23.93 -17.50 -18.57
C LEU A 131 23.35 -18.45 -17.52
N GLY A 132 24.16 -19.36 -16.96
CA GLY A 132 23.73 -20.25 -15.88
C GLY A 132 23.34 -19.51 -14.60
N GLU A 133 24.08 -18.45 -14.23
CA GLU A 133 23.69 -17.57 -13.11
C GLU A 133 22.33 -16.91 -13.36
N LYS A 134 22.10 -16.40 -14.58
CA LYS A 134 20.84 -15.80 -14.97
C LYS A 134 19.68 -16.80 -14.89
N GLU A 135 19.86 -17.99 -15.45
CA GLU A 135 18.86 -19.07 -15.42
C GLU A 135 18.49 -19.44 -13.98
N TYR A 136 19.49 -19.59 -13.10
CA TYR A 136 19.26 -19.82 -11.67
C TYR A 136 18.41 -18.71 -11.01
N TRP A 137 18.73 -17.44 -11.27
CA TRP A 137 17.97 -16.33 -10.71
C TRP A 137 16.55 -16.24 -11.27
N GLU A 138 16.35 -16.59 -12.55
CA GLU A 138 15.03 -16.67 -13.16
C GLU A 138 14.20 -17.81 -12.56
N GLU A 139 14.77 -18.99 -12.35
CA GLU A 139 14.12 -20.10 -11.64
C GLU A 139 13.73 -19.72 -10.22
N TYR A 140 14.64 -19.07 -9.49
CA TYR A 140 14.35 -18.58 -8.16
C TYR A 140 13.23 -17.53 -8.19
N LYS A 141 13.28 -16.57 -9.09
CA LYS A 141 12.22 -15.54 -9.22
C LYS A 141 10.86 -16.16 -9.52
N ASN A 142 10.80 -17.14 -10.40
CA ASN A 142 9.55 -17.72 -10.87
C ASN A 142 8.95 -18.73 -9.88
N VAL A 143 9.78 -19.55 -9.24
CA VAL A 143 9.33 -20.66 -8.38
C VAL A 143 9.78 -20.49 -6.93
N GLY A 144 11.08 -20.30 -6.71
CA GLY A 144 11.67 -20.23 -5.36
C GLY A 144 11.10 -19.10 -4.51
N SER A 145 10.92 -17.92 -5.10
CA SER A 145 10.36 -16.72 -4.46
C SER A 145 8.94 -16.98 -3.98
N LEU A 146 8.14 -17.74 -4.73
CA LEU A 146 6.77 -18.05 -4.36
C LEU A 146 6.70 -19.06 -3.22
N GLN A 147 7.60 -20.05 -3.20
CA GLN A 147 7.74 -20.99 -2.09
C GLN A 147 8.20 -20.29 -0.80
N HIS A 148 9.22 -19.44 -0.90
CA HIS A 148 9.70 -18.65 0.24
C HIS A 148 8.66 -17.65 0.72
N ALA A 149 7.93 -16.98 -0.18
CA ALA A 149 6.83 -16.10 0.21
C ALA A 149 5.73 -16.84 0.99
N LYS A 150 5.36 -18.04 0.56
CA LYS A 150 4.39 -18.90 1.28
C LYS A 150 4.91 -19.29 2.66
N LEU A 151 6.18 -19.70 2.76
CA LEU A 151 6.80 -20.06 4.03
C LEU A 151 6.85 -18.87 4.99
N ILE A 152 7.27 -17.70 4.50
CA ILE A 152 7.30 -16.45 5.27
C ILE A 152 5.90 -16.10 5.78
N ALA A 153 4.88 -16.16 4.92
CA ALA A 153 3.50 -15.89 5.31
C ALA A 153 2.99 -16.88 6.39
N SER A 154 3.33 -18.17 6.26
CA SER A 154 3.00 -19.18 7.27
C SER A 154 3.66 -18.87 8.61
N LEU A 155 4.96 -18.58 8.61
CA LEU A 155 5.71 -18.27 9.83
C LEU A 155 5.22 -16.98 10.48
N GLN A 156 4.89 -15.95 9.71
CA GLN A 156 4.29 -14.72 10.22
C GLN A 156 2.94 -14.98 10.89
N ASN A 157 2.12 -15.87 10.32
CA ASN A 157 0.85 -16.27 10.93
C ASN A 157 1.07 -17.03 12.24
N ASP A 158 2.05 -17.93 12.29
CA ASP A 158 2.34 -18.68 13.52
C ASP A 158 2.92 -17.79 14.62
N ILE A 159 3.79 -16.84 14.29
CA ILE A 159 4.25 -15.78 15.21
C ILE A 159 3.06 -15.00 15.76
N LYS A 160 2.12 -14.60 14.90
CA LYS A 160 0.91 -13.88 15.32
C LYS A 160 0.07 -14.71 16.28
N LYS A 161 -0.18 -16.00 15.98
CA LYS A 161 -0.92 -16.91 16.87
C LYS A 161 -0.26 -17.06 18.23
N VAL A 162 1.06 -17.24 18.26
CA VAL A 162 1.81 -17.36 19.52
C VAL A 162 1.70 -16.06 20.33
N LYS A 163 1.81 -14.90 19.68
CA LYS A 163 1.64 -13.59 20.32
C LYS A 163 0.24 -13.41 20.90
N ASP A 164 -0.80 -13.73 20.13
CA ASP A 164 -2.19 -13.62 20.56
C ASP A 164 -2.50 -14.57 21.73
N ASN A 165 -1.95 -15.79 21.70
CA ASN A 165 -2.08 -16.75 22.79
C ASN A 165 -1.38 -16.26 24.07
N ALA A 166 -0.13 -15.80 23.96
CA ALA A 166 0.61 -15.24 25.09
C ALA A 166 -0.13 -14.04 25.72
N HIS A 167 -0.76 -13.20 24.89
CA HIS A 167 -1.57 -12.09 25.38
C HIS A 167 -2.81 -12.59 26.14
N ARG A 168 -3.58 -13.51 25.56
CA ARG A 168 -4.76 -14.11 26.22
C ARG A 168 -4.40 -14.79 27.54
N MET A 169 -3.32 -15.56 27.58
CA MET A 169 -2.85 -16.20 28.82
C MET A 169 -2.48 -15.14 29.87
N SER A 170 -1.77 -14.08 29.47
CA SER A 170 -1.43 -12.97 30.38
C SER A 170 -2.68 -12.31 30.96
N GLU A 171 -3.72 -12.09 30.17
CA GLU A 171 -5.00 -11.55 30.63
C GLU A 171 -5.69 -12.50 31.60
N GLN A 172 -5.72 -13.80 31.30
CA GLN A 172 -6.27 -14.81 32.20
C GLN A 172 -5.52 -14.85 33.56
N TYR A 173 -4.19 -14.77 33.55
CA TYR A 173 -3.41 -14.69 34.78
C TYR A 173 -3.70 -13.43 35.58
N LYS A 174 -3.85 -12.27 34.92
CA LYS A 174 -4.24 -11.02 35.58
C LYS A 174 -5.62 -11.15 36.26
N LEU A 175 -6.61 -11.68 35.55
CA LEU A 175 -7.95 -11.90 36.11
C LEU A 175 -7.91 -12.85 37.30
N THR A 176 -7.24 -13.99 37.17
CA THR A 176 -7.10 -14.99 38.24
C THR A 176 -6.42 -14.40 39.47
N LEU A 177 -5.38 -13.58 39.27
CA LEU A 177 -4.67 -12.90 40.35
C LEU A 177 -5.55 -11.88 41.07
N GLU A 178 -6.29 -11.06 40.32
CA GLU A 178 -7.22 -10.09 40.91
C GLU A 178 -8.36 -10.78 41.67
N ASP A 179 -8.89 -11.89 41.18
CA ASP A 179 -9.91 -12.66 41.87
C ASP A 179 -9.37 -13.34 43.15
N ALA A 180 -8.16 -13.90 43.09
CA ALA A 180 -7.48 -14.43 44.28
C ALA A 180 -7.27 -13.34 45.33
N LYS A 181 -6.82 -12.15 44.91
CA LYS A 181 -6.63 -10.99 45.79
C LYS A 181 -7.94 -10.54 46.43
N LYS A 182 -9.03 -10.45 45.66
CA LYS A 182 -10.36 -10.15 46.20
C LYS A 182 -10.82 -11.20 47.21
N ARG A 183 -10.61 -12.48 46.92
CA ARG A 183 -10.96 -13.58 47.82
C ARG A 183 -10.18 -13.51 49.13
N ILE A 184 -8.86 -13.34 49.06
CA ILE A 184 -7.99 -13.19 50.23
C ILE A 184 -8.43 -11.98 51.07
N ASN A 185 -8.70 -10.84 50.43
CA ASN A 185 -9.14 -9.64 51.15
C ASN A 185 -10.47 -9.85 51.88
N ARG A 186 -11.46 -10.48 51.23
CA ARG A 186 -12.76 -10.81 51.86
C ARG A 186 -12.59 -11.76 53.05
N GLU A 187 -11.83 -12.83 52.87
CA GLU A 187 -11.55 -13.80 53.92
C GLU A 187 -10.81 -13.16 55.10
N THR A 188 -9.80 -12.33 54.81
CA THR A 188 -9.03 -11.63 55.84
C THR A 188 -9.92 -10.66 56.63
N LEU A 189 -10.80 -9.92 55.97
CA LEU A 189 -11.76 -9.03 56.63
C LEU A 189 -12.74 -9.82 57.52
N PHE A 190 -13.27 -10.94 57.01
CA PHE A 190 -14.15 -11.82 57.77
C PHE A 190 -13.48 -12.37 59.03
N GLN A 191 -12.24 -12.88 58.91
CA GLN A 191 -11.46 -13.36 60.05
C GLN A 191 -11.15 -12.25 61.06
N LEU A 192 -10.86 -11.04 60.59
CA LEU A 192 -10.66 -9.89 61.47
C LEU A 192 -11.91 -9.55 62.26
N ASP A 193 -13.08 -9.52 61.62
CA ASP A 193 -14.35 -9.23 62.29
C ASP A 193 -14.74 -10.34 63.27
N GLN A 194 -14.56 -11.60 62.90
CA GLN A 194 -14.73 -12.74 63.81
C GLN A 194 -13.80 -12.64 65.02
N ARG A 195 -12.56 -12.20 64.83
CA ARG A 195 -11.60 -12.04 65.93
C ARG A 195 -11.94 -10.84 66.83
N LYS A 196 -12.48 -9.75 66.27
CA LYS A 196 -13.03 -8.63 67.06
C LYS A 196 -14.19 -9.11 67.91
N GLU A 197 -15.16 -9.80 67.31
CA GLU A 197 -16.33 -10.38 68.00
C GLU A 197 -15.90 -11.35 69.12
N TRP A 198 -14.94 -12.22 68.84
CA TRP A 198 -14.41 -13.14 69.85
C TRP A 198 -13.70 -12.38 70.98
N SER A 199 -12.93 -11.34 70.66
CA SER A 199 -12.28 -10.50 71.66
C SER A 199 -13.28 -9.72 72.52
N THR A 200 -14.36 -9.20 71.93
CA THR A 200 -15.41 -8.48 72.70
C THR A 200 -16.16 -9.46 73.60
N GLN A 201 -16.55 -10.63 73.08
CA GLN A 201 -17.17 -11.69 73.89
C GLN A 201 -16.26 -12.15 75.02
N ASN A 202 -14.97 -12.33 74.75
CA ASN A 202 -14.01 -12.72 75.79
C ASN A 202 -13.83 -11.61 76.83
N ALA A 203 -13.74 -10.35 76.43
CA ALA A 203 -13.69 -9.22 77.35
C ALA A 203 -14.94 -9.16 78.24
N ILE A 204 -16.14 -9.34 77.67
CA ILE A 204 -17.42 -9.38 78.40
C ILE A 204 -17.42 -10.46 79.51
N LYS A 205 -16.81 -11.62 79.27
CA LYS A 205 -16.69 -12.69 80.27
C LYS A 205 -15.90 -12.28 81.52
N TYR A 206 -14.94 -11.36 81.38
CA TYR A 206 -14.10 -10.87 82.47
C TYR A 206 -14.60 -9.55 83.10
N ILE A 207 -15.79 -9.07 82.72
CA ILE A 207 -16.41 -7.88 83.34
C ILE A 207 -17.01 -8.25 84.70
N ASP A 208 -16.64 -7.52 85.76
CA ASP A 208 -17.19 -7.71 87.10
C ASP A 208 -18.66 -7.26 87.21
N ARG A 209 -19.40 -7.85 88.16
CA ARG A 209 -20.83 -7.58 88.39
C ARG A 209 -21.12 -6.10 88.67
N SER A 210 -20.19 -5.38 89.30
CA SER A 210 -20.28 -3.93 89.54
C SER A 210 -20.26 -3.13 88.24
N ASN A 211 -19.37 -3.51 87.31
CA ASN A 211 -19.20 -2.83 86.03
C ASN A 211 -20.43 -3.04 85.11
N TYR A 212 -21.12 -4.18 85.20
CA TYR A 212 -22.40 -4.37 84.49
C TYR A 212 -23.47 -3.36 84.91
N ARG A 213 -23.52 -2.98 86.20
CA ARG A 213 -24.47 -1.98 86.69
C ARG A 213 -24.12 -0.59 86.18
N GLU A 214 -22.84 -0.23 86.21
CA GLU A 214 -22.34 1.05 85.70
C GLU A 214 -22.54 1.20 84.18
N ILE A 215 -22.35 0.12 83.40
CA ILE A 215 -22.64 0.10 81.96
C ILE A 215 -24.14 0.28 81.71
N TRP A 216 -25.00 -0.41 82.46
CA TRP A 216 -26.45 -0.30 82.33
C TRP A 216 -26.98 1.08 82.72
N GLU A 217 -26.48 1.66 83.82
CA GLU A 217 -26.80 3.02 84.25
C GLU A 217 -26.34 4.05 83.21
N ASN A 218 -25.13 3.92 82.65
CA ASN A 218 -24.66 4.79 81.56
C ASN A 218 -25.55 4.69 80.31
N ASP A 219 -25.97 3.49 79.92
CA ASP A 219 -26.85 3.30 78.76
C ASP A 219 -28.25 3.87 78.99
N TRP A 220 -28.75 3.79 80.22
CA TRP A 220 -29.99 4.45 80.63
C TRP A 220 -29.84 5.98 80.62
N LEU A 221 -28.76 6.51 81.20
CA LEU A 221 -28.41 7.93 81.23
C LEU A 221 -28.15 8.52 79.83
N LYS A 222 -27.82 7.72 78.82
CA LYS A 222 -27.76 8.19 77.42
C LYS A 222 -29.14 8.31 76.77
N LYS A 223 -30.08 7.43 77.14
CA LYS A 223 -31.45 7.39 76.57
C LYS A 223 -32.38 8.40 77.24
N GLU A 224 -32.20 8.65 78.52
CA GLU A 224 -33.01 9.58 79.29
C GLU A 224 -32.97 11.03 78.79
N PRO A 225 -31.81 11.67 78.52
CA PRO A 225 -31.77 13.02 77.98
C PRO A 225 -32.40 13.06 76.60
N ALA A 226 -32.23 12.03 75.75
CA ALA A 226 -32.89 11.97 74.45
C ALA A 226 -34.43 11.91 74.56
N SER A 227 -34.96 11.14 75.52
CA SER A 227 -36.38 11.09 75.83
C SER A 227 -36.88 12.42 76.40
N SER A 228 -36.12 13.01 77.33
CA SER A 228 -36.45 14.28 77.98
C SER A 228 -36.44 15.44 76.98
N PHE A 229 -35.42 15.55 76.12
CA PHE A 229 -35.39 16.50 75.00
C PHE A 229 -36.57 16.31 74.06
N ARG A 230 -36.93 15.06 73.72
CA ARG A 230 -38.09 14.76 72.87
C ARG A 230 -39.41 15.19 73.51
N ASN A 231 -39.55 15.02 74.82
CA ASN A 231 -40.73 15.41 75.57
C ASN A 231 -40.82 16.93 75.76
N VAL A 232 -39.70 17.59 76.08
CA VAL A 232 -39.61 19.07 76.13
C VAL A 232 -39.91 19.67 74.76
N PHE A 233 -39.40 19.07 73.68
CA PHE A 233 -39.70 19.50 72.32
C PHE A 233 -41.18 19.29 71.98
N ARG A 234 -41.78 18.14 72.34
CA ARG A 234 -43.22 17.91 72.21
C ARG A 234 -44.04 18.94 72.98
N GLN A 235 -43.68 19.23 74.23
CA GLN A 235 -44.39 20.19 75.07
C GLN A 235 -44.27 21.62 74.51
N SER A 236 -43.10 21.99 73.96
CA SER A 236 -42.90 23.24 73.24
C SER A 236 -43.83 23.35 72.01
N LEU A 237 -43.99 22.27 71.24
CA LEU A 237 -44.92 22.24 70.11
C LEU A 237 -46.39 22.36 70.56
N ILE A 238 -46.78 21.70 71.65
CA ILE A 238 -48.13 21.80 72.22
C ILE A 238 -48.40 23.22 72.69
N ASN A 239 -47.49 23.82 73.46
CA ASN A 239 -47.62 25.20 73.93
C ASN A 239 -47.68 26.19 72.75
N ARG A 240 -46.95 25.92 71.65
CA ARG A 240 -47.02 26.74 70.42
C ARG A 240 -48.37 26.58 69.72
N ALA A 241 -48.94 25.38 69.70
CA ALA A 241 -50.27 25.11 69.15
C ALA A 241 -51.40 25.71 70.01
N GLU A 242 -51.28 25.65 71.33
CA GLU A 242 -52.18 26.31 72.27
C GLU A 242 -52.08 27.83 72.17
N GLY A 243 -50.88 28.39 72.04
CA GLY A 243 -50.67 29.82 71.76
C GLY A 243 -51.35 30.27 70.46
N LEU A 244 -51.29 29.46 69.40
CA LEU A 244 -52.05 29.70 68.17
C LEU A 244 -53.56 29.59 68.38
N TYR A 245 -54.02 28.68 69.25
CA TYR A 245 -55.44 28.53 69.60
C TYR A 245 -55.96 29.73 70.40
N TYR A 246 -55.19 30.25 71.36
CA TYR A 246 -55.54 31.46 72.11
C TYR A 246 -55.46 32.74 71.25
N LEU A 247 -54.49 32.85 70.33
CA LEU A 247 -54.44 33.92 69.33
C LEU A 247 -55.64 33.88 68.37
N LYS A 248 -56.18 32.69 68.08
CA LYS A 248 -57.39 32.50 67.27
C LYS A 248 -58.68 32.81 68.05
N ALA A 249 -58.68 32.63 69.37
CA ALA A 249 -59.82 32.89 70.26
C ALA A 249 -59.92 34.37 70.71
N LEU A 250 -58.83 35.13 70.66
CA LEU A 250 -58.79 36.58 70.95
C LEU A 250 -59.15 37.47 69.74
N LEU A 251 -59.65 36.89 68.66
CA LEU A 251 -60.15 37.63 67.49
C LEU A 251 -61.70 37.54 67.36
N PRO A 252 -62.52 38.19 68.20
CA PRO A 252 -63.95 38.33 67.94
C PRO A 252 -64.34 39.73 67.44
N LEU A 253 -65.17 39.74 66.40
CA LEU A 253 -66.14 40.79 66.00
C LEU A 253 -65.63 42.06 65.27
N ALA A 254 -65.60 41.99 63.93
CA ALA A 254 -65.95 43.12 63.06
C ALA A 254 -66.51 42.63 61.69
N PRO A 255 -67.67 43.12 61.21
CA PRO A 255 -68.24 42.84 59.89
C PRO A 255 -67.65 43.76 58.78
N PRO A 256 -67.93 43.51 57.48
CA PRO A 256 -67.09 43.98 56.37
C PRO A 256 -67.48 45.37 55.87
N HIS A 257 -66.50 46.20 55.46
CA HIS A 257 -66.66 47.12 54.32
C HIS A 257 -65.32 47.73 53.83
N GLN A 258 -65.05 47.45 52.56
CA GLN A 258 -64.53 48.30 51.47
C GLN A 258 -63.12 48.89 51.47
N LEU A 259 -62.63 49.01 50.21
CA LEU A 259 -61.44 49.68 49.68
C LEU A 259 -60.15 48.86 49.87
N GLY A 260 -59.42 48.37 48.87
CA GLY A 260 -59.26 48.77 47.48
C GLY A 260 -57.76 49.01 47.24
N ARG A 261 -57.18 48.35 46.22
CA ARG A 261 -55.79 48.50 45.68
C ARG A 261 -54.67 48.01 46.63
N SER A 262 -53.52 47.44 46.26
CA SER A 262 -52.82 46.89 45.07
C SER A 262 -51.56 46.16 45.63
N PRO A 263 -50.83 45.31 44.87
CA PRO A 263 -49.70 44.47 45.34
C PRO A 263 -48.39 45.31 45.47
N PRO A 264 -47.17 44.82 45.79
CA PRO A 264 -46.63 43.44 45.81
C PRO A 264 -45.66 43.11 46.98
N GLY A 265 -45.01 41.95 46.93
CA GLY A 265 -43.59 41.85 47.31
C GLY A 265 -43.20 40.76 48.33
N PRO A 266 -42.00 40.18 48.18
CA PRO A 266 -41.63 38.89 48.73
C PRO A 266 -41.03 39.00 50.14
N LEU A 267 -41.32 38.03 50.99
CA LEU A 267 -40.59 37.79 52.23
C LEU A 267 -40.33 36.29 52.32
N SER A 268 -39.17 35.81 52.73
CA SER A 268 -37.82 36.36 52.86
C SER A 268 -37.02 35.16 53.34
N LEU A 269 -35.91 34.90 52.67
CA LEU A 269 -34.75 34.14 53.13
C LEU A 269 -34.74 33.85 54.64
N LEU A 270 -35.16 32.65 55.04
CA LEU A 270 -34.77 31.95 56.28
C LEU A 270 -35.38 30.53 56.40
N GLU A 271 -36.16 30.04 55.43
CA GLU A 271 -36.72 28.67 55.47
C GLU A 271 -36.06 27.67 54.51
N THR A 272 -34.94 28.00 53.87
CA THR A 272 -34.25 27.10 52.91
C THR A 272 -32.93 26.50 53.40
N THR A 273 -32.52 26.71 54.66
CA THR A 273 -31.25 26.15 55.17
C THR A 273 -31.41 24.99 56.17
N ALA A 274 -32.63 24.62 56.56
CA ALA A 274 -32.86 23.52 57.51
C ALA A 274 -33.08 22.13 56.86
N TRP A 275 -33.24 22.05 55.54
CA TRP A 275 -33.45 20.76 54.84
C TRP A 275 -32.21 20.16 54.16
N LEU A 276 -31.06 20.84 54.17
CA LEU A 276 -29.78 20.32 53.63
C LEU A 276 -28.76 19.93 54.71
N ALA A 277 -29.05 20.11 56.00
CA ALA A 277 -28.15 19.75 57.10
C ALA A 277 -28.38 18.34 57.69
N LEU A 278 -29.35 17.56 57.18
CA LEU A 278 -29.67 16.21 57.65
C LEU A 278 -29.32 15.08 56.67
N SER A 279 -28.58 15.37 55.59
CA SER A 279 -28.09 14.34 54.65
C SER A 279 -26.56 14.34 54.48
N GLY A 280 -25.81 15.10 55.29
CA GLY A 280 -24.37 15.33 55.12
C GLY A 280 -23.49 14.96 56.31
N LEU A 281 -23.91 14.04 57.20
CA LEU A 281 -23.11 13.61 58.35
C LEU A 281 -22.97 12.08 58.40
N LEU A 282 -22.18 11.55 57.47
CA LEU A 282 -21.45 10.27 57.58
C LEU A 282 -20.45 10.18 56.41
N ASP A 283 -19.42 11.04 56.44
CA ASP A 283 -18.17 10.73 55.73
C ASP A 283 -16.99 11.53 56.29
N PHE A 284 -16.26 10.89 57.21
CA PHE A 284 -14.91 11.23 57.66
C PHE A 284 -14.39 9.98 58.39
N GLY A 285 -13.27 9.35 58.10
CA GLY A 285 -12.23 9.55 57.10
C GLY A 285 -11.18 8.47 57.37
N GLY A 286 -10.59 7.92 56.31
CA GLY A 286 -9.56 6.88 56.40
C GLY A 286 -8.55 7.01 55.27
N ARG A 287 -7.72 8.06 55.32
CA ARG A 287 -6.54 8.25 54.46
C ARG A 287 -5.58 7.07 54.62
N SER A 288 -5.21 6.44 53.51
CA SER A 288 -3.89 5.80 53.38
C SER A 288 -3.25 6.12 52.04
N ARG A 289 -1.94 6.38 52.14
CA ARG A 289 -1.11 7.13 51.22
C ARG A 289 -0.80 6.30 49.98
N GLY A 290 -0.83 6.96 48.82
CA GLY A 290 -0.35 6.40 47.57
C GLY A 290 1.17 6.20 47.60
N ILE A 291 1.61 5.00 47.27
CA ILE A 291 2.97 4.74 46.79
C ILE A 291 2.87 4.57 45.28
N LYS A 292 3.42 5.54 44.57
CA LYS A 292 3.56 5.57 43.11
C LYS A 292 4.80 4.74 42.76
N VAL A 293 4.61 3.46 42.45
CA VAL A 293 5.69 2.64 41.86
C VAL A 293 5.62 2.84 40.35
N GLY A 294 6.57 3.61 39.82
CA GLY A 294 6.76 3.78 38.39
C GLY A 294 7.26 2.47 37.77
N SER A 295 6.43 1.83 36.96
CA SER A 295 6.88 0.83 36.00
C SER A 295 7.43 1.54 34.77
N HIS A 296 8.76 1.61 34.68
CA HIS A 296 9.48 1.91 33.44
C HIS A 296 9.13 0.85 32.39
N SER A 297 8.40 1.24 31.35
CA SER A 297 8.46 0.56 30.05
C SER A 297 9.87 0.71 29.51
N ARG A 298 10.61 -0.40 29.43
CA ARG A 298 11.75 -0.50 28.51
C ARG A 298 11.22 -1.10 27.21
N GLU A 299 10.91 -0.23 26.26
CA GLU A 299 10.95 -0.57 24.84
C GLU A 299 12.40 -0.96 24.50
N ALA A 300 12.59 -2.24 24.18
CA ALA A 300 13.78 -2.69 23.50
C ALA A 300 13.48 -2.65 22.00
N ASP A 301 13.88 -1.55 21.35
CA ASP A 301 14.06 -1.48 19.92
C ASP A 301 15.17 -2.45 19.50
N LEU A 302 14.79 -3.64 19.04
CA LEU A 302 15.66 -4.49 18.24
C LEU A 302 15.51 -4.08 16.78
N LYS A 303 16.36 -3.12 16.37
CA LYS A 303 16.71 -2.93 14.96
C LYS A 303 17.40 -4.19 14.47
N PHE A 304 16.71 -4.99 13.67
CA PHE A 304 17.34 -5.97 12.81
C PHE A 304 17.57 -5.32 11.44
N THR A 305 18.81 -4.86 11.24
CA THR A 305 19.36 -4.58 9.92
C THR A 305 20.01 -5.85 9.39
N MET A 306 19.32 -6.51 8.46
CA MET A 306 19.77 -7.22 7.24
C MET A 306 18.73 -8.25 6.85
#